data_AF-A0A1Y4CIN1-F1
#
_entry.id   AF-A0A1Y4CIN1-F1
#
_cell.length_a   1.000
_cell.length_b   1.000
_cell.length_c   1.000
_cell.angle_alpha   90.00
_cell.angle_beta   90.00
_cell.angle_gamma   90.00
#
_symmetry.space_group_name_H-M   'P 1'
#
loop_
_entity.id
_entity.type
_entity.pdbx_description
1 polymer ?
#
loop_
_entity_poly.entity_id
_entity_poly.type
_entity_poly.pdbx_seq_one_letter_code
_entity_poly.pdbx_strand_id
1 'polypeptide(L)'
;MLIETAPTLQTEEETVMALACVLYEQGARAESFRLLLRLSAAGNRTAPLFYNQALCLEQAGQREKAISCLEKALSCLKSGKRELEKPSGEAEVLRILYERQCAQAQYRFPMREAEAVCLPAYARERILRLMIDLCAQLNDGARVRTLVASLQGKRFENVEKALRQISEKET
;
A
#
# COMPACT_ATOMS: atom_id res chain seq x y z
N MET A 1 34.90 23.57 -0.87
CA MET A 1 34.93 22.13 -1.21
C MET A 1 33.54 21.59 -0.91
N LEU A 2 32.66 21.56 -1.92
CA LEU A 2 31.29 21.04 -1.79
C LEU A 2 31.36 19.54 -2.09
N ILE A 3 31.02 18.71 -1.12
CA ILE A 3 30.91 17.27 -1.31
C ILE A 3 29.51 17.01 -1.87
N GLU A 4 29.38 16.97 -3.19
CA GLU A 4 28.22 16.39 -3.87
C GLU A 4 28.25 14.85 -3.69
N THR A 5 27.57 14.34 -2.66
CA THR A 5 27.40 12.89 -2.39
C THR A 5 25.98 12.38 -2.63
N ALA A 6 25.09 13.23 -3.17
CA ALA A 6 23.66 12.94 -3.23
C ALA A 6 23.19 11.84 -4.21
N PRO A 7 23.76 11.65 -5.43
CA PRO A 7 23.14 10.74 -6.41
C PRO A 7 23.39 9.24 -6.17
N THR A 8 24.49 8.88 -5.52
CA THR A 8 24.90 7.47 -5.32
C THR A 8 24.15 6.77 -4.17
N LEU A 9 23.79 7.50 -3.11
CA LEU A 9 23.06 6.93 -1.97
C LEU A 9 21.58 6.67 -2.31
N GLN A 10 20.96 7.60 -3.04
CA GLN A 10 19.57 7.49 -3.44
C GLN A 10 19.33 6.29 -4.38
N THR A 11 20.30 6.02 -5.26
CA THR A 11 20.26 4.86 -6.17
C THR A 11 20.48 3.53 -5.45
N GLU A 12 21.28 3.48 -4.37
CA GLU A 12 21.41 2.28 -3.54
C GLU A 12 20.11 1.96 -2.79
N GLU A 13 19.48 2.95 -2.16
CA GLU A 13 18.23 2.76 -1.42
C GLU A 13 17.09 2.26 -2.33
N GLU A 14 16.96 2.85 -3.52
CA GLU A 14 15.99 2.41 -4.54
C GLU A 14 16.24 0.97 -4.99
N THR A 15 17.51 0.60 -5.18
CA THR A 15 17.90 -0.77 -5.56
C THR A 15 17.56 -1.77 -4.44
N VAL A 16 17.85 -1.41 -3.18
CA VAL A 16 17.53 -2.24 -2.02
C VAL A 16 16.01 -2.40 -1.87
N MET A 17 15.23 -1.34 -2.09
CA MET A 17 13.77 -1.44 -2.09
C MET A 17 13.27 -2.35 -3.21
N ALA A 18 13.79 -2.20 -4.43
CA ALA A 18 13.41 -3.04 -5.56
C ALA A 18 13.69 -4.53 -5.28
N LEU A 19 14.86 -4.84 -4.70
CA LEU A 19 15.20 -6.20 -4.27
C LEU A 19 14.25 -6.71 -3.17
N ALA A 20 13.91 -5.88 -2.19
CA ALA A 20 12.95 -6.25 -1.15
C ALA A 20 11.57 -6.61 -1.72
N CYS A 21 11.10 -5.87 -2.74
CA CYS A 21 9.87 -6.19 -3.47
C CYS A 21 9.95 -7.55 -4.18
N VAL A 22 11.03 -7.80 -4.93
CA VAL A 22 11.24 -9.06 -5.65
C VAL A 22 11.27 -10.25 -4.68
N LEU A 23 12.01 -10.13 -3.57
CA LEU A 23 12.08 -11.18 -2.55
C LEU A 23 10.70 -11.45 -1.92
N TYR A 24 9.90 -10.41 -1.70
CA TYR A 24 8.53 -10.59 -1.21
C TYR A 24 7.66 -11.36 -2.20
N GLU A 25 7.72 -11.01 -3.48
CA GLU A 25 6.97 -11.66 -4.57
C GLU A 25 7.39 -13.13 -4.74
N GLN A 26 8.66 -13.46 -4.52
CA GLN A 26 9.19 -14.83 -4.53
C GLN A 26 8.87 -15.62 -3.25
N GLY A 27 8.24 -15.01 -2.24
CA GLY A 27 7.92 -15.66 -0.96
C GLY A 27 9.06 -15.66 0.06
N ALA A 28 10.22 -15.09 -0.26
CA ALA A 28 11.34 -14.88 0.68
C ALA A 28 11.06 -13.70 1.64
N ARG A 29 9.96 -13.79 2.40
CA ARG A 29 9.41 -12.70 3.23
C ARG A 29 10.34 -12.25 4.35
N ALA A 30 11.09 -13.17 4.96
CA ALA A 30 12.06 -12.83 6.01
C ALA A 30 13.21 -11.97 5.47
N GLU A 31 13.71 -12.29 4.27
CA GLU A 31 14.78 -11.55 3.61
C GLU A 31 14.31 -10.18 3.14
N SER A 32 13.12 -10.12 2.54
CA SER A 32 12.46 -8.86 2.21
C SER A 32 12.35 -7.96 3.45
N PHE A 33 11.84 -8.47 4.57
CA PHE A 33 11.70 -7.70 5.79
C PHE A 33 13.05 -7.22 6.35
N ARG A 34 14.11 -8.03 6.27
CA ARG A 34 15.46 -7.63 6.70
C ARG A 34 15.98 -6.42 5.92
N LEU A 35 15.77 -6.40 4.60
CA LEU A 35 16.15 -5.25 3.77
C LEU A 35 15.33 -4.00 4.11
N LEU A 36 14.02 -4.15 4.34
CA LEU A 36 13.16 -3.05 4.76
C LEU A 36 13.55 -2.50 6.15
N LEU A 37 14.00 -3.36 7.07
CA LEU A 37 14.54 -2.91 8.37
C LEU A 37 15.85 -2.14 8.19
N ARG A 38 16.74 -2.58 7.29
CA ARG A 38 17.98 -1.86 6.95
C ARG A 38 17.68 -0.46 6.42
N LEU A 39 16.74 -0.34 5.48
CA LEU A 39 16.30 0.97 4.95
C LEU A 39 15.73 1.87 6.05
N SER A 40 14.89 1.31 6.93
CA SER A 40 14.35 2.04 8.07
C SER A 40 15.44 2.49 9.06
N ALA A 41 16.47 1.68 9.29
CA ALA A 41 17.60 2.03 10.14
C ALA A 41 18.48 3.14 9.53
N ALA A 42 18.57 3.20 8.20
CA ALA A 42 19.24 4.27 7.47
C ALA A 42 18.46 5.60 7.46
N GLY A 43 17.26 5.64 8.07
CA GLY A 43 16.45 6.86 8.18
C GLY A 43 15.46 7.06 7.03
N ASN A 44 15.31 6.11 6.11
CA ASN A 44 14.32 6.20 5.05
C ASN A 44 12.89 6.12 5.65
N ARG A 45 12.00 7.01 5.22
CA ARG A 45 10.63 7.18 5.75
C ARG A 45 9.63 7.44 4.62
N THR A 46 9.57 6.52 3.64
CA THR A 46 8.66 6.62 2.48
C THR A 46 7.38 5.81 2.69
N ALA A 47 6.32 6.18 1.96
CA ALA A 47 5.07 5.41 1.97
C ALA A 47 5.27 3.95 1.51
N PRO A 48 6.03 3.67 0.43
CA PRO A 48 6.34 2.31 -0.01
C PRO A 48 7.07 1.49 1.05
N LEU A 49 8.06 2.07 1.74
CA LEU A 49 8.78 1.39 2.82
C LEU A 49 7.83 0.90 3.92
N PHE A 50 7.00 1.80 4.45
CA PHE A 50 6.07 1.45 5.51
C PHE A 50 5.01 0.46 5.06
N TYR A 51 4.46 0.63 3.86
CA TYR A 51 3.49 -0.29 3.28
C TYR A 51 4.08 -1.70 3.09
N ASN A 52 5.31 -1.81 2.58
CA ASN A 52 5.99 -3.10 2.37
C ASN A 52 6.32 -3.79 3.71
N GLN A 53 6.68 -3.02 4.74
CA GLN A 53 6.82 -3.56 6.10
C GLN A 53 5.49 -4.10 6.63
N ALA A 54 4.38 -3.39 6.39
CA ALA A 54 3.05 -3.83 6.82
C ALA A 54 2.66 -5.17 6.19
N LEU A 55 2.95 -5.36 4.90
CA LEU A 55 2.73 -6.63 4.22
C LEU A 55 3.50 -7.78 4.87
N CYS A 56 4.76 -7.57 5.26
CA CYS A 56 5.55 -8.60 5.96
C CYS A 56 5.00 -8.88 7.37
N LEU A 57 4.60 -7.84 8.10
CA LEU A 57 4.03 -7.96 9.45
C LEU A 57 2.68 -8.69 9.44
N GLU A 58 1.85 -8.45 8.43
CA GLU A 58 0.57 -9.14 8.25
C GLU A 58 0.77 -10.66 8.05
N GLN A 59 1.75 -11.06 7.24
CA GLN A 59 2.09 -12.48 7.08
C GLN A 59 2.60 -13.12 8.36
N ALA A 60 3.26 -12.35 9.22
CA ALA A 60 3.68 -12.79 10.55
C ALA A 60 2.54 -12.76 11.59
N GLY A 61 1.31 -12.43 11.19
CA GLY A 61 0.15 -12.31 12.06
C GLY A 61 0.15 -11.07 12.98
N GLN A 62 1.10 -10.15 12.81
CA GLN A 62 1.28 -8.95 13.62
C GLN A 62 0.38 -7.81 13.10
N ARG A 63 -0.94 -8.00 13.16
CA ARG A 63 -1.94 -7.15 12.47
C ARG A 63 -1.93 -5.70 12.94
N GLU A 64 -1.83 -5.46 14.24
CA GLU A 64 -1.82 -4.12 14.84
C GLU A 64 -0.57 -3.35 14.44
N LYS A 65 0.58 -4.04 14.39
CA LYS A 65 1.85 -3.44 13.90
C LYS A 65 1.77 -3.13 12.40
N ALA A 66 1.18 -4.03 11.62
CA ALA A 66 0.95 -3.81 10.19
C ALA A 66 0.07 -2.56 9.97
N ILE A 67 -1.02 -2.42 10.73
CA ILE A 67 -1.88 -1.24 10.72
C ILE A 67 -1.09 0.03 11.06
N SER A 68 -0.26 0.02 12.11
CA SER A 68 0.56 1.18 12.47
C SER A 68 1.54 1.59 11.36
N CYS A 69 2.12 0.62 10.65
CA CYS A 69 2.91 0.89 9.45
C CYS A 69 2.05 1.52 8.34
N LEU A 70 0.83 1.05 8.11
CA LEU A 70 -0.07 1.59 7.09
C LEU A 70 -0.52 3.03 7.40
N GLU A 71 -0.73 3.35 8.67
CA GLU A 71 -1.02 4.72 9.12
C GLU A 71 0.15 5.66 8.82
N LYS A 72 1.39 5.21 9.08
CA LYS A 72 2.60 5.95 8.69
C LYS A 72 2.69 6.08 7.17
N ALA A 73 2.40 5.03 6.42
CA ALA A 73 2.40 5.07 4.96
C ALA A 73 1.43 6.12 4.41
N LEU A 74 0.20 6.19 4.96
CA LEU A 74 -0.77 7.23 4.61
C LEU A 74 -0.26 8.63 4.93
N SER A 75 0.39 8.83 6.08
CA SER A 75 0.94 10.13 6.47
C SER A 75 2.05 10.63 5.54
N CYS A 76 2.78 9.70 4.90
CA CYS A 76 3.85 10.00 3.95
C CYS A 76 3.32 10.35 2.55
N LEU A 77 2.08 10.02 2.21
CA LEU A 77 1.50 10.40 0.92
C LEU A 77 1.29 11.90 0.88
N LYS A 78 2.03 12.58 0.00
CA LYS A 78 1.76 14.00 -0.28
C LYS A 78 0.36 14.10 -0.86
N SER A 79 -0.45 15.03 -0.33
CA SER A 79 -1.76 15.40 -0.86
C SER A 79 -1.61 16.13 -2.19
N GLY A 80 -1.16 15.40 -3.22
CA GLY A 80 -1.07 15.88 -4.59
C GLY A 80 -2.42 15.73 -5.26
N LYS A 81 -3.17 16.82 -5.37
CA LYS A 81 -4.21 16.93 -6.40
C LYS A 81 -3.52 16.93 -7.77
N ARG A 82 -3.17 15.75 -8.27
CA ARG A 82 -2.95 15.58 -9.71
C ARG A 82 -4.25 15.02 -10.26
N GLU A 83 -5.04 15.90 -10.86
CA GLU A 83 -6.03 15.45 -11.82
C GLU A 83 -5.25 14.73 -12.93
N LEU A 84 -5.45 13.42 -13.02
CA LEU A 84 -5.04 12.70 -14.22
C LEU A 84 -5.83 13.32 -15.37
N GLU A 85 -5.12 13.88 -16.35
CA GLU A 85 -5.72 14.44 -17.57
C GLU A 85 -6.71 13.42 -18.15
N LYS A 86 -7.92 13.87 -18.48
CA LYS A 86 -8.97 13.00 -19.04
C LYS A 86 -8.51 12.48 -20.40
N PRO A 87 -8.26 11.18 -20.56
CA PRO A 87 -7.90 10.63 -21.85
C PRO A 87 -9.13 10.62 -22.76
N SER A 88 -8.99 10.97 -24.05
CA SER A 88 -10.04 10.72 -25.05
C SER A 88 -9.83 9.33 -25.68
N GLY A 89 -10.91 8.57 -25.87
CA GLY A 89 -10.87 7.19 -26.38
C GLY A 89 -10.32 6.14 -25.40
N GLU A 90 -9.17 6.39 -24.79
CA GLU A 90 -8.52 5.51 -23.80
C GLU A 90 -9.27 5.43 -22.47
N ALA A 91 -10.16 6.39 -22.18
CA ALA A 91 -10.96 6.40 -20.95
C ALA A 91 -11.80 5.13 -20.75
N GLU A 92 -12.31 4.55 -21.84
CA GLU A 92 -13.11 3.31 -21.75
C GLU A 92 -12.24 2.09 -21.46
N VAL A 93 -11.07 1.97 -22.11
CA VAL A 93 -10.11 0.89 -21.82
C VAL A 93 -9.60 1.02 -20.39
N LEU A 94 -9.26 2.24 -19.95
CA LEU A 94 -8.85 2.50 -18.57
C LEU A 94 -9.95 2.17 -17.57
N ARG A 95 -11.21 2.47 -17.88
CA ARG A 95 -12.36 2.08 -17.04
C ARG A 95 -12.43 0.56 -16.90
N ILE A 96 -12.36 -0.19 -18.00
CA ILE A 96 -12.39 -1.66 -17.99
C ILE A 96 -11.21 -2.25 -17.20
N LEU A 97 -10.00 -1.73 -17.41
CA LEU A 97 -8.80 -2.18 -16.69
C LEU A 97 -8.90 -1.86 -15.19
N TYR A 98 -9.40 -0.67 -14.84
CA TYR A 98 -9.63 -0.26 -13.46
C TYR A 98 -10.67 -1.14 -12.77
N GLU A 99 -11.79 -1.45 -13.44
CA GLU A 99 -12.80 -2.37 -12.90
C GLU A 99 -12.24 -3.77 -12.64
N ARG A 100 -11.44 -4.31 -13.56
CA ARG A 100 -10.72 -5.58 -13.36
C ARG A 100 -9.76 -5.51 -12.18
N GLN A 101 -9.01 -4.43 -12.06
CA GLN A 101 -8.09 -4.18 -10.95
C GLN A 101 -8.81 -4.10 -9.59
N CYS A 102 -10.03 -3.55 -9.57
CA CYS A 102 -10.86 -3.48 -8.36
C CYS A 102 -11.31 -4.85 -7.85
N ALA A 103 -11.52 -5.81 -8.74
CA ALA A 103 -11.83 -7.21 -8.41
C ALA A 103 -10.59 -8.00 -7.96
N GLN A 104 -9.38 -7.54 -8.30
CA GLN A 104 -8.16 -8.28 -8.01
C GLN A 104 -7.51 -7.89 -6.67
N ALA A 105 -6.70 -8.82 -6.15
CA ALA A 105 -5.94 -8.65 -4.91
C ALA A 105 -4.56 -8.01 -5.10
N GLN A 106 -4.35 -7.26 -6.20
CA GLN A 106 -3.04 -6.63 -6.51
C GLN A 106 -2.56 -5.66 -5.41
N TYR A 107 -3.48 -5.09 -4.62
CA TYR A 107 -3.16 -4.31 -3.42
C TYR A 107 -2.43 -5.11 -2.31
N ARG A 108 -2.13 -6.39 -2.54
CA ARG A 108 -1.33 -7.24 -1.64
C ARG A 108 0.09 -7.51 -2.15
N PHE A 109 0.44 -6.98 -3.32
CA PHE A 109 1.82 -6.95 -3.81
C PHE A 109 2.60 -5.80 -3.16
N PRO A 110 3.94 -5.79 -3.24
CA PRO A 110 4.75 -4.66 -2.78
C PRO A 110 4.46 -3.38 -3.57
N MET A 111 4.64 -2.23 -2.93
CA MET A 111 4.60 -0.91 -3.55
C MET A 111 6.02 -0.49 -3.95
N ARG A 112 6.18 0.03 -5.17
CA ARG A 112 7.47 0.53 -5.67
C ARG A 112 7.67 1.99 -5.25
N GLU A 113 8.93 2.44 -5.14
CA GLU A 113 9.25 3.83 -4.75
C GLU A 113 8.53 4.87 -5.62
N ALA A 114 8.65 4.75 -6.94
CA ALA A 114 8.04 5.69 -7.89
C ALA A 114 6.50 5.69 -7.85
N GLU A 115 5.85 4.64 -7.34
CA GLU A 115 4.39 4.51 -7.36
C GLU A 115 3.72 5.56 -6.47
N ALA A 116 4.19 5.72 -5.23
CA ALA A 116 3.62 6.69 -4.30
C ALA A 116 3.76 8.14 -4.77
N VAL A 117 4.76 8.41 -5.62
CA VAL A 117 5.02 9.73 -6.20
C VAL A 117 4.18 9.97 -7.44
N CYS A 118 4.15 9.01 -8.36
CA CYS A 118 3.48 9.16 -9.66
C CYS A 118 1.97 8.89 -9.58
N LEU A 119 1.54 8.01 -8.69
CA LEU A 119 0.17 7.50 -8.57
C LEU A 119 -0.33 7.58 -7.11
N PRO A 120 -0.31 8.75 -6.45
CA PRO A 120 -0.61 8.86 -5.02
C PRO A 120 -2.05 8.43 -4.66
N ALA A 121 -3.01 8.62 -5.57
CA ALA A 121 -4.38 8.15 -5.37
C ALA A 121 -4.47 6.61 -5.35
N TYR A 122 -3.77 5.95 -6.27
CA TYR A 122 -3.70 4.49 -6.33
C TYR A 122 -2.96 3.91 -5.11
N ALA A 123 -1.83 4.51 -4.73
CA ALA A 123 -1.11 4.13 -3.53
C ALA A 123 -2.00 4.24 -2.27
N ARG A 124 -2.77 5.33 -2.16
CA ARG A 124 -3.74 5.52 -1.07
C ARG A 124 -4.81 4.43 -1.06
N GLU A 125 -5.38 4.09 -2.21
CA GLU A 125 -6.37 3.01 -2.31
C GLU A 125 -5.79 1.67 -1.85
N ARG A 126 -4.57 1.31 -2.27
CA ARG A 126 -3.92 0.08 -1.85
C ARG A 126 -3.72 0.01 -0.34
N ILE A 127 -3.26 1.10 0.27
CA ILE A 127 -3.06 1.18 1.72
C ILE A 127 -4.40 0.98 2.45
N LEU A 128 -5.44 1.71 2.04
CA LEU A 128 -6.77 1.60 2.67
C LEU A 128 -7.39 0.22 2.50
N ARG A 129 -7.25 -0.40 1.31
CA ARG A 129 -7.75 -1.76 1.06
C ARG A 129 -7.09 -2.79 1.98
N LEU A 130 -5.78 -2.69 2.21
CA LEU A 130 -5.08 -3.58 3.14
C LEU A 130 -5.48 -3.31 4.61
N MET A 131 -5.63 -2.05 5.00
CA MET A 131 -6.11 -1.71 6.35
C MET A 131 -7.51 -2.27 6.62
N ILE A 132 -8.41 -2.22 5.62
CA ILE A 132 -9.77 -2.76 5.74
C ILE A 132 -9.74 -4.26 5.99
N ASP A 133 -8.95 -5.03 5.24
CA ASP A 133 -8.80 -6.47 5.47
C ASP A 133 -8.30 -6.75 6.90
N LEU A 134 -7.28 -6.02 7.35
CA LEU A 134 -6.70 -6.17 8.68
C LEU A 134 -7.71 -5.86 9.79
N CYS A 135 -8.45 -4.75 9.67
CA CYS A 135 -9.50 -4.40 10.63
C CYS A 135 -10.63 -5.43 10.65
N ALA A 136 -11.04 -5.96 9.50
CA ALA A 136 -12.05 -7.02 9.42
C ALA A 136 -11.58 -8.32 10.09
N GLN A 137 -10.30 -8.68 9.94
CA GLN A 137 -9.70 -9.83 10.62
C GLN A 137 -9.62 -9.63 12.15
N LEU A 138 -9.50 -8.39 12.62
CA LEU A 138 -9.55 -8.02 14.03
C LEU A 138 -10.98 -7.82 14.58
N ASN A 139 -12.01 -8.03 13.76
CA ASN A 139 -13.41 -7.75 14.07
C ASN A 139 -13.69 -6.28 14.45
N ASP A 140 -12.88 -5.34 13.96
CA ASP A 140 -13.07 -3.92 14.20
C ASP A 140 -14.00 -3.31 13.12
N GLY A 141 -15.30 -3.59 13.25
CA GLY A 141 -16.31 -3.13 12.30
C GLY A 141 -16.43 -1.61 12.21
N ALA A 142 -16.18 -0.90 13.32
CA ALA A 142 -16.18 0.56 13.35
C ALA A 142 -15.08 1.14 12.44
N ARG A 143 -13.84 0.67 12.58
CA ARG A 143 -12.74 1.11 11.70
C ARG A 143 -12.95 0.70 10.25
N VAL A 144 -13.50 -0.49 9.98
CA VAL A 144 -13.86 -0.90 8.61
C VAL A 144 -14.78 0.14 7.99
N ARG A 145 -15.89 0.50 8.66
CA ARG A 145 -16.87 1.48 8.13
C ARG A 145 -16.22 2.85 7.87
N THR A 146 -15.39 3.35 8.79
CA THR A 146 -14.67 4.62 8.61
C THR A 146 -13.71 4.60 7.40
N LEU A 147 -12.95 3.52 7.23
CA LEU A 147 -12.01 3.38 6.12
C LEU A 147 -12.74 3.23 4.77
N VAL A 148 -13.86 2.51 4.73
CA VAL A 148 -14.69 2.38 3.52
C VAL A 148 -15.24 3.72 3.07
N ALA A 149 -15.75 4.54 4.00
CA ALA A 149 -16.22 5.89 3.68
C ALA A 149 -15.12 6.76 3.02
N SER A 150 -13.85 6.48 3.36
CA SER A 150 -12.68 7.18 2.81
C SER A 150 -12.32 6.77 1.37
N LEU A 151 -12.97 5.75 0.80
CA LEU A 151 -12.77 5.26 -0.59
C LEU A 151 -13.77 5.85 -1.60
N GLN A 152 -14.60 6.82 -1.20
CA GLN A 152 -15.45 7.65 -2.10
C GLN A 152 -16.35 6.83 -3.05
N GLY A 153 -16.91 5.71 -2.59
CA GLY A 153 -17.89 4.93 -3.37
C GLY A 153 -17.30 4.01 -4.45
N LYS A 154 -15.97 3.82 -4.46
CA LYS A 154 -15.31 2.81 -5.32
C LYS A 154 -15.68 1.40 -4.85
N ARG A 155 -16.01 0.53 -5.80
CA ARG A 155 -16.37 -0.88 -5.54
C ARG A 155 -15.14 -1.76 -5.65
N PHE A 156 -14.61 -2.20 -4.51
CA PHE A 156 -13.51 -3.16 -4.44
C PHE A 156 -14.01 -4.47 -3.83
N GLU A 157 -13.66 -5.60 -4.44
CA GLU A 157 -14.18 -6.91 -4.00
C GLU A 157 -13.78 -7.23 -2.54
N ASN A 158 -12.55 -6.89 -2.13
CA ASN A 158 -12.10 -7.12 -0.76
C ASN A 158 -12.86 -6.25 0.26
N VAL A 159 -13.28 -5.06 -0.14
CA VAL A 159 -14.07 -4.15 0.71
C VAL A 159 -15.48 -4.69 0.92
N GLU A 160 -16.13 -5.16 -0.16
CA GLU A 160 -17.44 -5.78 -0.07
C GLU A 160 -17.41 -7.08 0.76
N LYS A 161 -16.34 -7.86 0.63
CA LYS A 161 -16.10 -9.04 1.47
C LYS A 161 -15.94 -8.66 2.95
N ALA A 162 -15.13 -7.65 3.24
CA ALA A 162 -14.92 -7.18 4.61
C ALA A 162 -16.22 -6.67 5.25
N LEU A 163 -17.05 -5.93 4.50
CA LEU A 163 -18.36 -5.47 4.96
C LEU A 163 -19.32 -6.62 5.26
N ARG A 164 -19.39 -7.64 4.40
CA ARG A 164 -20.21 -8.83 4.67
C ARG A 164 -19.75 -9.57 5.93
N GLN A 165 -18.44 -9.77 6.07
CA GLN A 165 -17.85 -10.44 7.23
C GLN A 165 -18.18 -9.75 8.55
N ILE A 166 -18.21 -8.41 8.60
CA ILE A 166 -18.56 -7.69 9.83
C ILE A 166 -20.06 -7.77 10.12
N SER A 167 -20.92 -7.71 9.08
CA SER A 167 -22.37 -7.81 9.26
C SER A 167 -22.80 -9.18 9.80
N GLU A 168 -22.19 -10.26 9.31
CA GLU A 168 -22.47 -11.63 9.79
C GLU A 168 -22.05 -11.87 11.25
N LYS A 169 -21.12 -11.08 11.78
CA LYS A 169 -20.65 -11.19 13.18
C LYS A 169 -21.41 -10.28 14.15
N GLU A 170 -22.13 -9.29 13.62
CA GLU A 170 -22.96 -8.36 14.39
C GLU A 170 -24.41 -8.88 14.59
N THR A 171 -24.80 -9.93 13.83
CA THR A 171 -26.07 -10.69 13.95
C THR A 171 -25.92 -11.91 14.85
#